data_AF-A0A1H0X7V0-F1
#
_entry.id   AF-A0A1H0X7V0-F1
#
_cell.length_a   1.000
_cell.length_b   1.000
_cell.length_c   1.000
_cell.angle_alpha   90.00
_cell.angle_beta   90.00
_cell.angle_gamma   90.00
#
_symmetry.space_group_name_H-M   'P 1'
#
loop_
_entity.id
_entity.type
_entity.pdbx_description
1 polymer ?
#
loop_
_entity_poly.entity_id
_entity_poly.type
_entity_poly.pdbx_seq_one_letter_code
_entity_poly.pdbx_strand_id
1 'polypeptide(L)'
;MNVQSPQLINLLGTLSILRDDDLHFLWLPLAHSFGKVLTTATMAAGMPTAVDGAVERIVDNLGELRPSIVAGAPRIFEKIHGWIVAGVRESGRVSEKIFAWADRDHGPMTAWLADRLVHAKLRAKVGGRIRYFISGSAPLAPEIAEFFARARLPILEGYGLTESSAATFVNRPGSVKIGTVGPPVPGTQVRIVADG
;
A
#
# COMPACT_ATOMS: atom_id res chain seq x y z
N MET A 1 24.89 11.67 -25.63
CA MET A 1 23.49 12.11 -25.72
C MET A 1 22.86 11.85 -24.35
N ASN A 2 22.95 12.83 -23.45
CA ASN A 2 22.58 12.70 -22.04
C ASN A 2 21.15 13.23 -21.88
N VAL A 3 20.16 12.33 -21.92
CA VAL A 3 18.75 12.66 -21.73
C VAL A 3 18.32 12.18 -20.34
N GLN A 4 18.89 12.78 -19.31
CA GLN A 4 18.31 12.71 -17.96
C GLN A 4 17.43 13.95 -17.78
N SER A 5 16.11 13.80 -17.96
CA SER A 5 15.15 14.85 -17.62
C SER A 5 15.12 15.04 -16.09
N PRO A 6 15.62 16.17 -15.53
CA PRO A 6 15.70 16.39 -14.08
C PRO A 6 14.33 16.49 -13.39
N GLN A 7 13.26 16.63 -14.18
CA GLN A 7 11.90 16.86 -13.71
C GLN A 7 11.23 15.59 -13.15
N LEU A 8 11.57 14.40 -13.66
CA LEU A 8 10.94 13.14 -13.24
C LEU A 8 11.44 12.66 -11.86
N ILE A 9 12.75 12.79 -11.62
CA ILE A 9 13.37 12.52 -10.31
C ILE A 9 12.80 13.49 -9.26
N ASN A 10 12.60 14.76 -9.64
CA ASN A 10 12.04 15.75 -8.74
C ASN A 10 10.56 15.50 -8.43
N LEU A 11 9.75 15.00 -9.37
CA LEU A 11 8.33 14.70 -9.14
C LEU A 11 8.11 13.55 -8.13
N LEU A 12 8.88 12.46 -8.25
CA LEU A 12 8.83 11.33 -7.31
C LEU A 12 9.40 11.70 -5.94
N GLY A 13 10.48 12.50 -5.91
CA GLY A 13 11.00 13.10 -4.68
C GLY A 13 10.01 14.05 -4.00
N THR A 14 9.25 14.83 -4.79
CA THR A 14 8.23 15.79 -4.29
C THR A 14 7.08 15.06 -3.60
N LEU A 15 6.71 13.87 -4.05
CA LEU A 15 5.68 13.06 -3.39
C LEU A 15 6.20 12.35 -2.13
N SER A 16 7.53 12.17 -2.00
CA SER A 16 8.16 11.43 -0.88
C SER A 16 7.58 10.03 -0.65
N ILE A 17 7.03 9.42 -1.72
CA ILE A 17 6.44 8.08 -1.72
C ILE A 17 7.52 6.99 -1.89
N LEU A 18 8.55 7.26 -2.68
CA LEU A 18 9.62 6.31 -2.94
C LEU A 18 10.93 6.82 -2.33
N ARG A 19 11.71 5.92 -1.75
CA ARG A 19 13.08 6.14 -1.31
C ARG A 19 14.03 5.26 -2.11
N ASP A 20 15.28 5.66 -2.20
CA ASP A 20 16.34 4.90 -2.86
C ASP A 20 16.72 3.62 -2.10
N ASP A 21 16.52 3.60 -0.77
CA ASP A 21 16.75 2.45 0.11
C ASP A 21 15.55 1.48 0.22
N ASP A 22 14.47 1.75 -0.50
CA ASP A 22 13.30 0.89 -0.53
C ASP A 22 13.56 -0.40 -1.32
N LEU A 23 12.78 -1.44 -1.01
CA LEU A 23 12.63 -2.63 -1.84
C LEU A 23 11.18 -2.72 -2.29
N HIS A 24 10.97 -2.62 -3.59
CA HIS A 24 9.66 -2.79 -4.19
C HIS A 24 9.43 -4.25 -4.56
N PHE A 25 8.25 -4.77 -4.23
CA PHE A 25 7.79 -6.06 -4.73
C PHE A 25 6.71 -5.83 -5.79
N LEU A 26 6.96 -6.32 -7.01
CA LEU A 26 6.07 -6.22 -8.15
C LEU A 26 5.45 -7.59 -8.48
N TRP A 27 4.14 -7.69 -8.29
CA TRP A 27 3.30 -8.81 -8.79
C TRP A 27 2.17 -8.34 -9.71
N LEU A 28 2.06 -7.03 -9.95
CA LEU A 28 1.03 -6.46 -10.81
C LEU A 28 1.27 -6.88 -12.27
N PRO A 29 0.21 -7.25 -13.01
CA PRO A 29 0.34 -7.51 -14.44
C PRO A 29 0.88 -6.29 -15.18
N LEU A 30 1.99 -6.45 -15.90
CA LEU A 30 2.55 -5.39 -16.74
C LEU A 30 1.68 -5.04 -17.95
N ALA A 31 0.60 -5.78 -18.20
CA ALA A 31 -0.44 -5.39 -19.17
C ALA A 31 -1.20 -4.12 -18.71
N HIS A 32 -1.34 -3.91 -17.40
CA HIS A 32 -2.09 -2.78 -16.84
C HIS A 32 -1.19 -1.55 -16.64
N SER A 33 -1.70 -0.35 -16.92
CA SER A 33 -0.94 0.92 -16.82
C SER A 33 -0.34 1.14 -15.43
N PHE A 34 -1.06 0.78 -14.37
CA PHE A 34 -0.57 0.86 -12.99
C PHE A 34 0.76 0.14 -12.77
N GLY A 35 0.87 -1.13 -13.21
CA GLY A 35 2.12 -1.89 -13.09
C GLY A 35 3.26 -1.28 -13.90
N LYS A 36 2.97 -0.79 -15.12
CA LYS A 36 3.96 -0.12 -15.98
C LYS A 36 4.50 1.16 -15.32
N VAL A 37 3.61 2.05 -14.90
CA VAL A 37 4.00 3.36 -14.34
C VAL A 37 4.73 3.20 -13.02
N LEU A 38 4.27 2.27 -12.17
CA LEU A 38 4.99 1.95 -10.95
C LEU A 38 6.40 1.45 -11.26
N THR A 39 6.54 0.47 -12.16
CA THR A 39 7.85 -0.06 -12.57
C THR A 39 8.75 1.05 -13.09
N THR A 40 8.26 1.91 -13.99
CA THR A 40 9.02 3.06 -14.50
C THR A 40 9.42 4.03 -13.39
N ALA A 41 8.53 4.31 -12.43
CA ALA A 41 8.82 5.18 -11.29
C ALA A 41 9.91 4.59 -10.40
N THR A 42 9.82 3.29 -10.10
CA THR A 42 10.81 2.57 -9.30
C THR A 42 12.19 2.53 -9.98
N MET A 43 12.22 2.32 -11.30
CA MET A 43 13.45 2.38 -12.11
C MET A 43 14.04 3.80 -12.12
N ALA A 44 13.21 4.82 -12.31
CA ALA A 44 13.64 6.21 -12.30
C ALA A 44 14.19 6.66 -10.93
N ALA A 45 13.69 6.08 -9.84
CA ALA A 45 14.18 6.30 -8.48
C ALA A 45 15.44 5.47 -8.13
N GLY A 46 15.90 4.58 -9.02
CA GLY A 46 17.02 3.67 -8.74
C GLY A 46 16.70 2.59 -7.69
N MET A 47 15.42 2.35 -7.41
CA MET A 47 14.98 1.43 -6.37
C MET A 47 15.02 -0.03 -6.86
N PRO A 48 15.61 -0.97 -6.08
CA PRO A 48 15.55 -2.39 -6.42
C PRO A 48 14.09 -2.88 -6.43
N THR A 49 13.76 -3.67 -7.45
CA THR A 49 12.44 -4.30 -7.60
C THR A 49 12.57 -5.81 -7.71
N ALA A 50 11.96 -6.53 -6.77
CA ALA A 50 11.75 -7.97 -6.85
C ALA A 50 10.47 -8.26 -7.65
N VAL A 51 10.52 -9.21 -8.58
CA VAL A 51 9.41 -9.50 -9.50
C VAL A 51 8.97 -10.95 -9.33
N ASP A 52 7.68 -11.15 -9.02
CA ASP A 52 7.01 -12.45 -9.09
C ASP A 52 5.52 -12.22 -9.38
N GLY A 53 5.05 -12.73 -10.52
CA GLY A 53 3.66 -12.56 -10.96
C GLY A 53 2.66 -13.55 -10.37
N ALA A 54 3.10 -14.52 -9.59
CA ALA A 54 2.23 -15.53 -8.99
C ALA A 54 1.41 -14.94 -7.83
N VAL A 55 0.15 -14.62 -8.10
CA VAL A 55 -0.78 -14.03 -7.11
C VAL A 55 -0.98 -14.95 -5.90
N GLU A 56 -0.84 -16.25 -6.10
CA GLU A 56 -0.92 -17.30 -5.09
C GLU A 56 0.22 -17.17 -4.06
N ARG A 57 1.40 -16.74 -4.50
CA ARG A 57 2.63 -16.66 -3.70
C ARG A 57 2.87 -15.30 -3.04
N ILE A 58 1.98 -14.31 -3.25
CA ILE A 58 2.17 -12.95 -2.73
C ILE A 58 2.48 -12.96 -1.24
N VAL A 59 1.70 -13.69 -0.44
CA VAL A 59 1.85 -13.71 1.01
C VAL A 59 3.18 -14.33 1.45
N ASP A 60 3.58 -15.45 0.84
CA ASP A 60 4.84 -16.11 1.14
C ASP A 60 6.03 -15.19 0.76
N ASN A 61 5.93 -14.55 -0.41
CA ASN A 61 6.94 -13.61 -0.89
C ASN A 61 7.06 -12.36 -0.01
N LEU A 62 5.97 -11.89 0.62
CA LEU A 62 6.05 -10.77 1.57
C LEU A 62 6.96 -11.12 2.77
N GLY A 63 6.86 -12.36 3.28
CA GLY A 63 7.69 -12.84 4.38
C GLY A 63 9.16 -13.04 3.99
N GLU A 64 9.41 -13.58 2.79
CA GLU A 64 10.76 -13.86 2.27
C GLU A 64 11.49 -12.59 1.81
N LEU A 65 10.86 -11.80 0.94
CA LEU A 65 11.47 -10.62 0.33
C LEU A 65 11.56 -9.45 1.31
N ARG A 66 10.65 -9.39 2.28
CA ARG A 66 10.52 -8.29 3.25
C ARG A 66 10.56 -6.91 2.58
N PRO A 67 9.68 -6.64 1.61
CA PRO A 67 9.67 -5.38 0.88
C PRO A 67 9.35 -4.21 1.81
N SER A 68 9.70 -3.00 1.39
CA SER A 68 9.29 -1.77 2.08
C SER A 68 8.10 -1.08 1.40
N ILE A 69 7.88 -1.34 0.10
CA ILE A 69 6.78 -0.80 -0.69
C ILE A 69 6.10 -1.90 -1.51
N VAL A 70 4.77 -1.92 -1.44
CA VAL A 70 3.91 -2.96 -1.98
C VAL A 70 2.67 -2.26 -2.54
N ALA A 71 2.43 -2.37 -3.85
CA ALA A 71 1.31 -1.74 -4.54
C ALA A 71 0.39 -2.76 -5.22
N GLY A 72 -0.92 -2.60 -5.10
CA GLY A 72 -1.88 -3.59 -5.59
C GLY A 72 -3.28 -3.03 -5.85
N ALA A 73 -4.13 -3.85 -6.45
CA ALA A 73 -5.57 -3.60 -6.47
C ALA A 73 -6.22 -3.99 -5.13
N PRO A 74 -7.38 -3.41 -4.76
CA PRO A 74 -8.07 -3.67 -3.49
C PRO A 74 -8.16 -5.15 -3.08
N ARG A 75 -8.52 -6.02 -4.03
CA ARG A 75 -8.62 -7.48 -3.84
C ARG A 75 -7.39 -8.13 -3.23
N ILE A 76 -6.20 -7.55 -3.43
CA ILE A 76 -4.94 -8.09 -2.88
C ILE A 76 -4.87 -7.80 -1.39
N PHE A 77 -5.27 -6.62 -0.94
CA PHE A 77 -5.31 -6.26 0.48
C PHE A 77 -6.41 -7.04 1.20
N GLU A 78 -7.55 -7.26 0.55
CA GLU A 78 -8.59 -8.18 1.05
C GLU A 78 -8.07 -9.60 1.21
N LYS A 79 -7.30 -10.12 0.25
CA LYS A 79 -6.66 -11.44 0.32
C LYS A 79 -5.65 -11.52 1.48
N ILE A 80 -4.80 -10.51 1.65
CA ILE A 80 -3.84 -10.44 2.76
C ILE A 80 -4.58 -10.39 4.10
N HIS A 81 -5.62 -9.57 4.22
CA HIS A 81 -6.47 -9.50 5.40
C HIS A 81 -7.11 -10.87 5.71
N GLY A 82 -7.71 -11.51 4.71
CA GLY A 82 -8.32 -12.85 4.85
C GLY A 82 -7.31 -13.90 5.31
N TRP A 83 -6.09 -13.88 4.77
CA TRP A 83 -5.01 -14.77 5.22
C TRP A 83 -4.60 -14.51 6.67
N ILE A 84 -4.49 -13.25 7.09
CA ILE A 84 -4.20 -12.88 8.49
C ILE A 84 -5.29 -13.43 9.42
N VAL A 85 -6.56 -13.19 9.08
CA VAL A 85 -7.72 -13.65 9.86
C VAL A 85 -7.76 -15.17 9.95
N ALA A 86 -7.50 -15.88 8.84
CA ALA A 86 -7.44 -17.34 8.82
C ALA A 86 -6.35 -17.86 9.78
N GLY A 87 -5.13 -17.31 9.71
CA GLY A 87 -4.04 -17.73 10.60
C GLY A 87 -4.29 -17.41 12.08
N VAL A 88 -5.08 -16.37 12.38
CA VAL A 88 -5.53 -16.08 13.76
C VAL A 88 -6.52 -17.13 14.25
N ARG A 89 -7.48 -17.55 13.40
CA ARG A 89 -8.45 -18.60 13.74
C ARG A 89 -7.76 -19.94 14.02
N GLU A 90 -6.79 -20.31 13.20
CA GLU A 90 -5.97 -21.51 13.40
C GLU A 90 -5.18 -21.47 14.72
N SER A 91 -4.82 -20.28 15.20
CA SER A 91 -4.14 -20.07 16.48
C SER A 91 -5.06 -20.21 17.71
N GLY A 92 -6.34 -20.53 17.51
CA GLY A 92 -7.31 -20.87 18.55
C GLY A 92 -8.14 -19.70 19.09
N ARG A 93 -9.19 -20.05 19.86
CA ARG A 93 -10.26 -19.12 20.32
C ARG A 93 -9.75 -17.95 21.17
N VAL A 94 -8.66 -18.13 21.91
CA VAL A 94 -8.06 -17.05 22.71
C VAL A 94 -7.41 -16.02 21.79
N SER A 95 -6.66 -16.48 20.78
CA SER A 95 -6.03 -15.63 19.77
C SER A 95 -7.07 -14.83 18.99
N GLU A 96 -8.19 -15.46 18.61
CA GLU A 96 -9.32 -14.77 17.97
C GLU A 96 -9.90 -13.65 18.83
N LYS A 97 -10.14 -13.90 20.12
CA LYS A 97 -10.66 -12.87 21.04
C LYS A 97 -9.69 -11.71 21.20
N ILE A 98 -8.39 -11.98 21.29
CA ILE A 98 -7.36 -10.96 21.39
C ILE A 98 -7.29 -10.14 20.09
N PHE A 99 -7.37 -10.79 18.93
CA PHE A 99 -7.40 -10.13 17.63
C PHE A 99 -8.63 -9.23 17.47
N ALA A 100 -9.83 -9.75 17.74
CA ALA A 100 -11.07 -8.98 17.68
C ALA A 100 -11.13 -7.85 18.73
N TRP A 101 -10.39 -7.96 19.82
CA TRP A 101 -10.18 -6.85 20.76
C TRP A 101 -9.21 -5.82 20.18
N ALA A 102 -8.08 -6.26 19.62
CA ALA A 102 -7.05 -5.36 19.07
C ALA A 102 -7.49 -4.62 17.80
N ASP A 103 -8.37 -5.20 16.99
CA ASP A 103 -8.90 -4.62 15.75
C ASP A 103 -10.02 -3.58 15.98
N ARG A 104 -10.23 -3.16 17.22
CA ARG A 104 -11.09 -2.01 17.55
C ARG A 104 -10.27 -0.73 17.56
N ASP A 105 -10.95 0.40 17.53
CA ASP A 105 -10.29 1.67 17.80
C ASP A 105 -9.86 1.74 19.28
N HIS A 106 -8.59 2.05 19.51
CA HIS A 106 -7.97 2.07 20.84
C HIS A 106 -7.44 3.46 21.14
N GLY A 107 -7.82 3.99 22.29
CA GLY A 107 -7.21 5.21 22.81
C GLY A 107 -5.73 5.02 23.20
N PRO A 108 -5.04 6.12 23.56
CA PRO A 108 -3.60 6.10 23.84
C PRO A 108 -3.16 5.09 24.91
N MET A 109 -4.04 4.80 25.87
CA MET A 109 -3.76 3.91 27.00
C MET A 109 -3.68 2.43 26.62
N THR A 110 -4.43 2.00 25.59
CA THR A 110 -4.52 0.58 25.18
C THR A 110 -3.91 0.30 23.82
N ALA A 111 -3.66 1.33 23.01
CA ALA A 111 -3.08 1.20 21.67
C ALA A 111 -1.72 0.47 21.67
N TRP A 112 -0.86 0.73 22.66
CA TRP A 112 0.44 0.06 22.77
C TRP A 112 0.29 -1.45 23.01
N LEU A 113 -0.75 -1.86 23.73
CA LEU A 113 -1.01 -3.26 24.07
C LEU A 113 -1.58 -4.01 22.85
N ALA A 114 -2.52 -3.39 22.14
CA ALA A 114 -3.00 -3.90 20.85
C ALA A 114 -1.84 -4.04 19.84
N ASP A 115 -0.94 -3.05 19.80
CA ASP A 115 0.24 -3.09 18.95
C ASP A 115 1.15 -4.27 19.29
N ARG A 116 1.51 -4.43 20.57
CA ARG A 116 2.43 -5.49 21.00
C ARG A 116 1.84 -6.90 20.84
N LEU A 117 0.55 -7.08 21.12
CA LEU A 117 -0.07 -8.40 21.10
C LEU A 117 -0.41 -8.87 19.69
N VAL A 118 -0.81 -7.95 18.80
CA VAL A 118 -1.38 -8.27 17.49
C VAL A 118 -0.66 -7.54 16.36
N HIS A 119 -0.67 -6.20 16.32
CA HIS A 119 -0.24 -5.47 15.12
C HIS A 119 1.25 -5.65 14.80
N ALA A 120 2.13 -5.74 15.80
CA ALA A 120 3.54 -6.02 15.60
C ALA A 120 3.79 -7.39 14.95
N LYS A 121 3.01 -8.40 15.35
CA LYS A 121 3.07 -9.75 14.76
C LYS A 121 2.54 -9.75 13.33
N LEU A 122 1.47 -9.01 13.07
CA LEU A 122 0.93 -8.80 11.74
C LEU A 122 1.96 -8.13 10.81
N ARG A 123 2.58 -7.03 11.27
CA ARG A 123 3.65 -6.36 10.52
C ARG A 123 4.80 -7.32 10.22
N ALA A 124 5.23 -8.12 11.20
CA ALA A 124 6.27 -9.13 10.99
C ALA A 124 5.87 -10.17 9.93
N LYS A 125 4.61 -10.61 9.93
CA LYS A 125 4.05 -11.55 8.95
C LYS A 125 4.08 -11.04 7.50
N VAL A 126 3.92 -9.73 7.29
CA VAL A 126 4.03 -9.09 5.96
C VAL A 126 5.45 -8.60 5.66
N GLY A 127 6.46 -9.11 6.37
CA GLY A 127 7.88 -8.83 6.12
C GLY A 127 8.52 -7.79 7.04
N GLY A 128 7.73 -7.02 7.79
CA GLY A 128 8.17 -6.12 8.86
C GLY A 128 8.86 -4.83 8.42
N ARG A 129 9.11 -4.64 7.12
CA ARG A 129 9.76 -3.45 6.55
C ARG A 129 8.80 -2.52 5.80
N ILE A 130 7.56 -2.95 5.58
CA ILE A 130 6.57 -2.18 4.84
C ILE A 130 6.29 -0.86 5.55
N ARG A 131 6.47 0.25 4.83
CA ARG A 131 6.18 1.60 5.33
C ARG A 131 4.71 1.96 5.11
N TYR A 132 4.17 1.54 3.98
CA TYR A 132 2.77 1.67 3.59
C TYR A 132 2.50 0.80 2.36
N PHE A 133 1.23 0.54 2.12
CA PHE A 133 0.76 -0.04 0.86
C PHE A 133 0.29 1.06 -0.09
N ILE A 134 0.22 0.77 -1.39
CA ILE A 134 -0.39 1.65 -2.39
C ILE A 134 -1.55 0.90 -3.05
N SER A 135 -2.74 1.49 -3.04
CA SER A 135 -3.95 0.90 -3.65
C SER A 135 -4.45 1.73 -4.81
N GLY A 136 -4.85 1.09 -5.90
CA GLY A 136 -5.44 1.74 -7.06
C GLY A 136 -6.27 0.77 -7.91
N SER A 137 -6.71 1.22 -9.09
CA SER A 137 -7.54 0.47 -10.06
C SER A 137 -9.01 0.23 -9.66
N ALA A 138 -9.37 0.29 -8.38
CA ALA A 138 -10.75 0.22 -7.91
C ALA A 138 -10.88 0.84 -6.50
N PRO A 139 -12.09 1.20 -6.05
CA PRO A 139 -12.33 1.63 -4.67
C PRO A 139 -11.93 0.55 -3.66
N LEU A 140 -11.26 0.94 -2.59
CA LEU A 140 -10.95 0.07 -1.45
C LEU A 140 -12.08 0.13 -0.43
N ALA A 141 -12.44 -1.01 0.15
CA ALA A 141 -13.38 -1.05 1.28
C ALA A 141 -12.78 -0.29 2.48
N PRO A 142 -13.49 0.71 3.06
CA PRO A 142 -12.99 1.50 4.18
C PRO A 142 -12.53 0.64 5.37
N GLU A 143 -13.22 -0.46 5.64
CA GLU A 143 -12.93 -1.37 6.74
C GLU A 143 -11.55 -2.03 6.58
N ILE A 144 -11.14 -2.34 5.34
CA ILE A 144 -9.81 -2.86 5.02
C ILE A 144 -8.76 -1.78 5.24
N ALA A 145 -9.01 -0.55 4.76
CA ALA A 145 -8.10 0.56 4.97
C ALA A 145 -7.88 0.86 6.47
N GLU A 146 -8.96 0.85 7.26
CA GLU A 146 -8.93 1.05 8.71
C GLU A 146 -8.17 -0.05 9.44
N PHE A 147 -8.41 -1.32 9.09
CA PHE A 147 -7.68 -2.46 9.63
C PHE A 147 -6.17 -2.29 9.49
N PHE A 148 -5.70 -2.00 8.27
CA PHE A 148 -4.29 -1.83 7.99
C PHE A 148 -3.73 -0.56 8.62
N ALA A 149 -4.50 0.53 8.67
CA ALA A 149 -4.11 1.75 9.37
C ALA A 149 -3.91 1.53 10.88
N ARG A 150 -4.81 0.81 11.56
CA ARG A 150 -4.66 0.41 12.98
C ARG A 150 -3.38 -0.41 13.20
N ALA A 151 -3.02 -1.24 12.22
CA ALA A 151 -1.79 -2.01 12.23
C ALA A 151 -0.51 -1.22 11.92
N ARG A 152 -0.59 0.11 11.75
CA ARG A 152 0.50 1.00 11.31
C ARG A 152 1.03 0.65 9.92
N LEU A 153 0.16 0.17 9.04
CA LEU A 153 0.44 -0.14 7.64
C LEU A 153 -0.56 0.60 6.75
N PRO A 154 -0.61 1.94 6.78
CA PRO A 154 -1.65 2.66 6.05
C PRO A 154 -1.61 2.34 4.56
N ILE A 155 -2.79 2.27 3.94
CA ILE A 155 -2.94 2.07 2.50
C ILE A 155 -3.12 3.45 1.85
N LEU A 156 -2.18 3.82 0.98
CA LEU A 156 -2.24 5.01 0.17
C LEU A 156 -3.15 4.73 -1.03
N GLU A 157 -4.43 5.06 -0.91
CA GLU A 157 -5.35 5.01 -2.05
C GLU A 157 -5.01 6.11 -3.05
N GLY A 158 -5.05 5.75 -4.34
CA GLY A 158 -4.90 6.67 -5.46
C GLY A 158 -5.91 6.38 -6.56
N TYR A 159 -6.25 7.43 -7.30
CA TYR A 159 -7.14 7.38 -8.44
C TYR A 159 -6.38 7.70 -9.71
N GLY A 160 -6.68 6.94 -10.76
CA GLY A 160 -6.03 7.10 -12.05
C GLY A 160 -6.75 6.28 -13.12
N LEU A 161 -6.65 6.76 -14.36
CA LEU A 161 -7.19 6.09 -15.53
C LEU A 161 -6.04 5.69 -16.46
N THR A 162 -6.32 4.77 -17.38
CA THR A 162 -5.38 4.44 -18.46
C THR A 162 -5.06 5.66 -19.32
N GLU A 163 -6.07 6.47 -19.59
CA GLU A 163 -6.06 7.70 -20.40
C GLU A 163 -5.25 8.82 -19.74
N SER A 164 -5.10 8.79 -18.41
CA SER A 164 -4.32 9.76 -17.64
C SER A 164 -2.92 9.25 -17.27
N SER A 165 -2.44 8.19 -17.92
CA SER A 165 -1.13 7.57 -17.62
C SER A 165 -1.00 7.06 -16.17
N ALA A 166 -2.06 6.41 -15.67
CA ALA A 166 -2.21 5.91 -14.29
C ALA A 166 -2.52 7.01 -13.26
N ALA A 167 -1.80 7.06 -12.14
CA ALA A 167 -2.22 7.80 -10.95
C ALA A 167 -2.24 9.32 -11.15
N THR A 168 -3.43 9.91 -11.00
CA THR A 168 -3.72 11.34 -11.09
C THR A 168 -3.91 11.96 -9.71
N PHE A 169 -4.38 11.16 -8.74
CA PHE A 169 -4.49 11.49 -7.33
C PHE A 169 -3.85 10.39 -6.51
N VAL A 170 -3.25 10.74 -5.38
CA VAL A 170 -2.72 9.76 -4.44
C VAL A 170 -2.66 10.32 -3.02
N ASN A 171 -3.07 9.53 -2.04
CA ASN A 171 -2.82 9.83 -0.64
C ASN A 171 -1.31 9.85 -0.37
N ARG A 172 -0.87 10.80 0.46
CA ARG A 172 0.55 10.97 0.77
C ARG A 172 0.90 10.36 2.12
N PRO A 173 2.14 9.84 2.28
CA PRO A 173 2.62 9.36 3.57
C PRO A 173 2.45 10.44 4.65
N GLY A 174 1.88 10.08 5.80
CA GLY A 174 1.67 10.99 6.93
C GLY A 174 0.41 11.87 6.84
N SER A 175 -0.31 11.88 5.72
CA SER A 175 -1.55 12.67 5.56
C SER A 175 -2.67 11.86 4.89
N VAL A 176 -2.74 10.56 5.19
CA VAL A 176 -3.75 9.66 4.63
C VAL A 176 -5.12 9.98 5.22
N LYS A 177 -6.11 10.15 4.34
CA LYS A 177 -7.52 10.25 4.74
C LYS A 177 -8.30 9.09 4.13
N ILE A 178 -8.72 8.16 4.99
CA ILE A 178 -9.50 6.97 4.60
C ILE A 178 -10.79 7.40 3.88
N GLY A 179 -11.15 6.67 2.83
CA GLY A 179 -12.32 6.99 1.99
C GLY A 179 -12.07 8.13 1.00
N THR A 180 -10.81 8.52 0.80
CA THR A 180 -10.43 9.50 -0.24
C THR A 180 -9.25 8.99 -1.05
N VAL A 181 -9.06 9.52 -2.24
CA VAL A 181 -7.95 9.15 -3.16
C VAL A 181 -6.75 10.10 -3.04
N GLY A 182 -6.78 11.01 -2.05
CA GLY A 182 -5.77 12.02 -1.82
C GLY A 182 -5.81 13.22 -2.79
N PRO A 183 -4.85 14.15 -2.66
CA PRO A 183 -4.73 15.30 -3.55
C PRO A 183 -4.21 14.92 -4.95
N PRO A 184 -4.37 15.81 -5.95
CA PRO A 184 -3.75 15.64 -7.26
C PRO A 184 -2.23 15.48 -7.16
N VAL A 185 -1.67 14.67 -8.05
CA VAL A 185 -0.23 14.57 -8.28
C VAL A 185 0.29 15.93 -8.78
N PRO A 186 1.50 16.39 -8.37
CA PRO A 186 2.04 17.66 -8.85
C PRO A 186 2.10 17.70 -10.39
N GLY A 187 1.68 18.82 -10.97
CA GLY A 187 1.56 18.97 -12.42
C GLY A 187 0.19 18.59 -13.00
N THR A 188 -0.68 17.96 -12.21
CA THR A 188 -2.06 17.67 -12.61
C THR A 188 -2.99 18.84 -12.34
N GLN A 189 -3.77 19.24 -13.34
CA GLN A 189 -4.90 20.16 -13.18
C GLN A 189 -6.21 19.38 -13.15
N VAL A 190 -7.11 19.76 -12.25
CA VAL A 190 -8.37 19.07 -12.03
C VAL A 190 -9.49 20.10 -11.93
N ARG A 191 -10.64 19.79 -12.53
CA ARG A 191 -11.90 20.52 -12.36
C ARG A 191 -13.04 19.52 -12.24
N ILE A 192 -13.93 19.74 -11.28
CA ILE A 192 -15.22 19.06 -11.20
C ILE A 192 -16.24 19.99 -11.86
N VAL A 193 -16.98 19.48 -12.84
CA VAL A 193 -18.04 20.22 -13.55
C VAL A 193 -19.39 20.01 -12.84
N ALA A 194 -20.34 20.92 -13.04
CA ALA A 194 -21.58 20.96 -12.26
C ALA A 194 -22.59 19.84 -12.59
N ASP A 195 -22.40 19.19 -13.73
CA ASP A 195 -23.26 18.16 -14.30
C ASP A 195 -22.98 16.74 -13.80
N GLY A 196 -21.89 16.54 -13.04
CA GLY A 196 -21.56 15.25 -12.44
C GLY A 196 -20.94 14.27 -13.42
#